data_AF-M1VER4-F1
#
_entry.id   AF-M1VER4-F1
#
_cell.length_a   1.000
_cell.length_b   1.000
_cell.length_c   1.000
_cell.angle_alpha   90.00
_cell.angle_beta   90.00
_cell.angle_gamma   90.00
#
_symmetry.space_group_name_H-M   'P 1'
#
loop_
_entity.id
_entity.type
_entity.pdbx_description
1 polymer ?
#
loop_
_entity_poly.entity_id
_entity_poly.type
_entity_poly.pdbx_seq_one_letter_code
_entity_poly.pdbx_strand_id
1 'polypeptide(L)'
;MGSVYEPVGFEGPEKKLEIDFQPAGEVAGSPCSPKHSLRSVPRSKWETILAVAQCNILSVLQNAHCDAYLLSESSMFVFDRKVMIKTCGTTSLLRTVPELMAVGQQLQLEIGFLQYSRTAFRYPEYQPAPHQSFRDEIAYLRQYLPEGFERVMADDHAIPPAQRMAWHVFTYDNQRMPTNEQSLEVCMFDLDPMAMRCFFGDDSLHGGDPVLCTHVSGIDDLLRAAKRLDQNAVDDDGAAPLVDAHLFSPCGYSMNALDGSTYYTIHITPENHCSYVSFETNAHLGSFVPVLRCVLETFRPARFQVAYVGDEQAAGTHAARDWPKHLHAGEQRFSRRDALQTGGCAKPKCSPMVWRRTGPYNHWMASSATYQCVLGWPSLACDEIAGERAHCGYNGWSSPVSGDSWSTRPTPSLCSDSERDLDDVPLDSSTTLDGQAPNISIG
;
A
#
# COMPACT_ATOMS: atom_id res chain seq x y z
N MET A 1 21.85 13.50 -34.42
CA MET A 1 21.58 12.86 -33.12
C MET A 1 20.39 11.95 -33.33
N GLY A 2 20.56 10.64 -33.21
CA GLY A 2 19.41 9.73 -33.24
C GLY A 2 18.66 9.86 -31.92
N SER A 3 17.33 9.95 -31.95
CA SER A 3 16.54 9.75 -30.75
C SER A 3 16.74 8.30 -30.31
N VAL A 4 17.35 8.11 -29.15
CA VAL A 4 17.27 6.82 -28.46
C VAL A 4 15.78 6.65 -28.15
N TYR A 5 15.14 5.70 -28.82
CA TYR A 5 13.82 5.23 -28.41
C TYR A 5 14.04 4.56 -27.05
N GLU A 6 13.76 5.28 -25.96
CA GLU A 6 13.47 4.60 -24.70
C GLU A 6 12.22 3.74 -24.95
N PRO A 7 12.24 2.44 -24.59
CA PRO A 7 11.03 1.63 -24.66
C PRO A 7 9.97 2.27 -23.78
N VAL A 8 8.71 2.28 -24.25
CA VAL A 8 7.58 2.72 -23.44
C VAL A 8 7.44 1.73 -22.30
N GLY A 9 7.88 2.14 -21.10
CA GLY A 9 7.79 1.34 -19.89
C GLY A 9 6.37 1.31 -19.35
N PHE A 10 6.14 0.42 -18.38
CA PHE A 10 4.88 0.37 -17.66
C PHE A 10 4.64 1.67 -16.87
N GLU A 11 3.40 2.18 -16.87
CA GLU A 11 3.02 3.32 -16.04
C GLU A 11 2.76 2.85 -14.59
N GLY A 12 3.83 2.78 -13.80
CA GLY A 12 3.74 2.53 -12.35
C GLY A 12 2.83 3.51 -11.59
N PRO A 13 2.93 4.85 -11.81
CA PRO A 13 2.08 5.86 -11.17
C PRO A 13 0.58 5.55 -11.13
N GLU A 14 0.08 5.30 -9.92
CA GLU A 14 -1.29 4.85 -9.70
C GLU A 14 -2.32 5.97 -9.73
N LYS A 15 -3.54 5.57 -10.11
CA LYS A 15 -4.78 6.32 -9.98
C LYS A 15 -5.51 5.76 -8.76
N LYS A 16 -5.82 6.58 -7.76
CA LYS A 16 -6.63 6.22 -6.58
C LYS A 16 -8.01 6.87 -6.68
N LEU A 17 -9.06 6.08 -6.43
CA LEU A 17 -10.44 6.52 -6.25
C LEU A 17 -10.96 5.96 -4.93
N GLU A 18 -11.36 6.84 -4.02
CA GLU A 18 -11.93 6.50 -2.72
C GLU A 18 -13.30 7.15 -2.59
N ILE A 19 -14.32 6.37 -2.19
CA ILE A 19 -15.70 6.84 -2.04
C ILE A 19 -16.26 6.33 -0.72
N ASP A 20 -16.69 7.26 0.13
CA ASP A 20 -17.49 6.97 1.31
C ASP A 20 -18.96 7.31 1.06
N PHE A 21 -19.81 6.32 1.30
CA PHE A 21 -21.24 6.39 1.12
C PHE A 21 -21.94 6.66 2.45
N GLN A 22 -23.00 7.47 2.40
CA GLN A 22 -23.90 7.72 3.53
C GLN A 22 -25.35 7.36 3.17
N PRO A 23 -26.21 7.03 4.15
CA PRO A 23 -27.63 6.77 3.89
C PRO A 23 -28.32 7.93 3.15
N ALA A 24 -28.98 7.62 2.03
CA ALA A 24 -29.68 8.60 1.23
C ALA A 24 -30.93 9.11 1.98
N GLY A 25 -31.09 10.43 2.06
CA GLY A 25 -32.26 11.07 2.67
C GLY A 25 -32.47 10.91 4.19
N GLU A 26 -31.69 10.08 4.89
CA GLU A 26 -31.81 9.91 6.35
C GLU A 26 -31.06 10.99 7.15
N VAL A 27 -31.57 11.25 8.37
CA VAL A 27 -30.89 12.11 9.34
C VAL A 27 -29.65 11.41 9.88
N ALA A 28 -28.60 12.20 10.11
CA ALA A 28 -27.34 11.75 10.68
C ALA A 28 -27.53 10.93 11.98
N GLY A 29 -26.97 9.72 12.03
CA GLY A 29 -27.03 8.82 13.20
C GLY A 29 -28.02 7.66 13.12
N SER A 30 -28.75 7.47 12.02
CA SER A 30 -29.60 6.28 11.80
C SER A 30 -28.77 4.97 11.83
N PRO A 31 -29.23 3.91 12.53
CA PRO A 31 -28.52 2.64 12.57
C PRO A 31 -28.35 2.00 11.19
N CYS A 32 -27.15 1.49 10.91
CA CYS A 32 -26.85 0.84 9.63
C CYS A 32 -27.64 -0.47 9.50
N SER A 33 -28.66 -0.50 8.64
CA SER A 33 -29.29 -1.77 8.26
C SER A 33 -28.32 -2.59 7.39
N PRO A 34 -28.20 -3.93 7.57
CA PRO A 34 -27.34 -4.77 6.72
C PRO A 34 -27.72 -4.75 5.23
N LYS A 35 -28.90 -4.24 4.87
CA LYS A 35 -29.34 -4.06 3.48
C LYS A 35 -28.61 -2.92 2.76
N HIS A 36 -27.92 -2.06 3.50
CA HIS A 36 -27.26 -0.86 2.99
C HIS A 36 -25.72 -1.00 3.07
N SER A 37 -25.18 -2.19 2.81
CA SER A 37 -23.73 -2.48 2.82
C SER A 37 -23.21 -2.78 1.41
N LEU A 38 -22.09 -2.18 1.01
CA LEU A 38 -21.40 -2.48 -0.25
C LEU A 38 -20.89 -3.93 -0.29
N ARG A 39 -20.61 -4.55 0.87
CA ARG A 39 -20.18 -5.96 0.97
C ARG A 39 -21.29 -6.96 0.66
N SER A 40 -22.54 -6.49 0.59
CA SER A 40 -23.66 -7.30 0.09
C SER A 40 -23.73 -7.37 -1.45
N VAL A 41 -22.93 -6.57 -2.16
CA VAL A 41 -22.88 -6.54 -3.63
C VAL A 41 -22.20 -7.81 -4.15
N PRO A 42 -22.84 -8.59 -5.03
CA PRO A 42 -22.25 -9.81 -5.57
C PRO A 42 -20.94 -9.55 -6.34
N ARG A 43 -19.96 -10.45 -6.19
CA ARG A 43 -18.67 -10.41 -6.90
C ARG A 43 -18.80 -10.15 -8.41
N SER A 44 -19.80 -10.73 -9.08
CA SER A 44 -20.04 -10.51 -10.52
C SER A 44 -20.39 -9.06 -10.90
N LYS A 45 -20.99 -8.29 -9.98
CA LYS A 45 -21.20 -6.85 -10.19
C LYS A 45 -19.87 -6.08 -10.05
N TRP A 46 -19.01 -6.46 -9.09
CA TRP A 46 -17.66 -5.92 -8.98
C TRP A 46 -16.80 -6.21 -10.23
N GLU A 47 -16.84 -7.45 -10.74
CA GLU A 47 -16.17 -7.83 -12.00
C GLU A 47 -16.68 -7.00 -13.18
N THR A 48 -17.99 -6.73 -13.26
CA THR A 48 -18.58 -5.85 -14.28
C THR A 48 -18.07 -4.40 -14.16
N ILE A 49 -17.91 -3.88 -12.93
CA ILE A 49 -17.40 -2.52 -12.69
C ILE A 49 -15.92 -2.41 -13.08
N LEU A 50 -15.10 -3.38 -12.67
CA LEU A 50 -13.67 -3.39 -12.93
C LEU A 50 -13.36 -3.62 -14.42
N ALA A 51 -14.17 -4.39 -15.14
CA ALA A 51 -14.07 -4.53 -16.59
C ALA A 51 -14.21 -3.18 -17.34
N VAL A 52 -15.00 -2.23 -16.81
CA VAL A 52 -15.13 -0.87 -17.37
C VAL A 52 -13.85 -0.04 -17.14
N ALA A 53 -13.07 -0.34 -16.09
CA ALA A 53 -11.74 0.21 -15.85
C ALA A 53 -10.62 -0.53 -16.64
N GLN A 54 -10.96 -1.60 -17.37
CA GLN A 54 -10.02 -2.53 -18.03
C GLN A 54 -9.15 -3.33 -17.03
N CYS A 55 -9.74 -3.76 -15.92
CA CYS A 55 -9.05 -4.45 -14.83
C CYS A 55 -9.81 -5.71 -14.39
N ASN A 56 -9.09 -6.76 -13.99
CA ASN A 56 -9.65 -8.06 -13.58
C ASN A 56 -9.34 -8.38 -12.12
N ILE A 57 -10.22 -9.13 -11.44
CA ILE A 57 -9.96 -9.68 -10.09
C ILE A 57 -9.11 -10.95 -10.24
N LEU A 58 -7.94 -10.99 -9.60
CA LEU A 58 -7.10 -12.20 -9.50
C LEU A 58 -7.58 -13.07 -8.34
N SER A 59 -7.65 -12.49 -7.15
CA SER A 59 -7.96 -13.16 -5.88
C SER A 59 -8.72 -12.23 -4.94
N VAL A 60 -9.20 -12.77 -3.81
CA VAL A 60 -9.88 -12.00 -2.78
C VAL A 60 -9.51 -12.52 -1.39
N LEU A 61 -9.13 -11.59 -0.53
CA LEU A 61 -8.89 -11.77 0.90
C LEU A 61 -10.04 -11.11 1.66
N GLN A 62 -10.64 -11.79 2.64
CA GLN A 62 -11.85 -11.30 3.33
C GLN A 62 -11.71 -11.47 4.84
N ASN A 63 -12.23 -10.51 5.61
CA ASN A 63 -12.39 -10.63 7.06
C ASN A 63 -13.75 -10.07 7.53
N ALA A 64 -13.92 -9.82 8.83
CA ALA A 64 -15.17 -9.29 9.38
C ALA A 64 -15.52 -7.86 8.90
N HIS A 65 -14.55 -7.08 8.41
CA HIS A 65 -14.70 -5.65 8.11
C HIS A 65 -14.54 -5.29 6.63
N CYS A 66 -13.68 -6.00 5.90
CA CYS A 66 -13.27 -5.66 4.54
C CYS A 66 -13.21 -6.90 3.63
N ASP A 67 -13.55 -6.69 2.36
CA ASP A 67 -13.22 -7.57 1.24
C ASP A 67 -12.15 -6.88 0.38
N ALA A 68 -10.94 -7.44 0.38
CA ALA A 68 -9.78 -6.94 -0.35
C ALA A 68 -9.54 -7.78 -1.60
N TYR A 69 -9.75 -7.19 -2.77
CA TYR A 69 -9.57 -7.79 -4.08
C TYR A 69 -8.20 -7.41 -4.63
N LEU A 70 -7.36 -8.42 -4.87
CA LEU A 70 -6.11 -8.23 -5.61
C LEU A 70 -6.45 -8.25 -7.10
N LEU A 71 -5.99 -7.23 -7.84
CA LEU A 71 -6.36 -7.02 -9.23
C LEU A 71 -5.17 -7.25 -10.17
N SER A 72 -5.46 -7.43 -11.45
CA SER A 72 -4.43 -7.54 -12.49
C SER A 72 -3.58 -6.26 -12.63
N GLU A 73 -4.14 -5.11 -12.23
CA GLU A 73 -3.53 -3.78 -12.36
C GLU A 73 -3.77 -2.99 -11.05
N SER A 74 -3.30 -3.50 -9.90
CA SER A 74 -3.42 -2.94 -8.53
C SER A 74 -4.49 -3.60 -7.62
N SER A 75 -5.36 -2.83 -6.94
CA SER A 75 -6.13 -3.31 -5.76
C SER A 75 -7.50 -2.63 -5.58
N MET A 76 -8.45 -3.34 -4.96
CA MET A 76 -9.72 -2.76 -4.50
C MET A 76 -10.09 -3.25 -3.09
N PHE A 77 -10.56 -2.34 -2.24
CA PHE A 77 -11.02 -2.63 -0.88
C PHE A 77 -12.47 -2.21 -0.70
N VAL A 78 -13.33 -3.13 -0.24
CA VAL A 78 -14.76 -2.92 -0.02
C VAL A 78 -15.10 -3.12 1.45
N PHE A 79 -15.51 -2.04 2.11
CA PHE A 79 -16.08 -2.00 3.45
C PHE A 79 -17.61 -1.81 3.36
N ASP A 80 -18.34 -1.85 4.47
CA ASP A 80 -19.80 -1.65 4.44
C ASP A 80 -20.24 -0.32 3.80
N ARG A 81 -19.47 0.76 3.99
CA ARG A 81 -19.78 2.11 3.48
C ARG A 81 -18.69 2.75 2.62
N LYS A 82 -17.53 2.11 2.49
CA LYS A 82 -16.37 2.67 1.79
C LYS A 82 -15.93 1.71 0.69
N VAL A 83 -15.61 2.26 -0.48
CA VAL A 83 -14.85 1.55 -1.51
C VAL A 83 -13.63 2.37 -1.89
N MET A 84 -12.48 1.72 -1.90
CA MET A 84 -11.24 2.26 -2.43
C MET A 84 -10.80 1.38 -3.59
N ILE A 85 -10.52 1.99 -4.74
CA ILE A 85 -9.98 1.33 -5.94
C ILE A 85 -8.70 2.05 -6.34
N LYS A 86 -7.61 1.31 -6.45
CA LYS A 86 -6.36 1.75 -7.06
C LYS A 86 -6.10 0.99 -8.35
N THR A 87 -5.56 1.72 -9.33
CA THR A 87 -5.17 1.12 -10.60
C THR A 87 -3.92 1.76 -11.19
N CYS A 88 -3.01 0.94 -11.72
CA CYS A 88 -1.80 1.37 -12.44
C CYS A 88 -1.98 1.25 -13.97
N GLY A 89 -0.91 1.42 -14.74
CA GLY A 89 -0.92 1.22 -16.19
C GLY A 89 -1.83 2.20 -16.95
N THR A 90 -2.49 1.70 -17.99
CA THR A 90 -3.43 2.43 -18.86
C THR A 90 -4.90 2.21 -18.47
N THR A 91 -5.19 1.81 -17.23
CA THR A 91 -6.56 1.64 -16.74
C THR A 91 -7.40 2.92 -16.79
N SER A 92 -8.70 2.75 -17.03
CA SER A 92 -9.68 3.85 -17.17
C SER A 92 -10.49 4.08 -15.89
N LEU A 93 -9.83 4.18 -14.72
CA LEU A 93 -10.46 4.16 -13.39
C LEU A 93 -11.70 5.03 -13.23
N LEU A 94 -11.68 6.28 -13.70
CA LEU A 94 -12.81 7.20 -13.50
C LEU A 94 -14.11 6.75 -14.18
N ARG A 95 -14.05 5.84 -15.17
CA ARG A 95 -15.24 5.25 -15.79
C ARG A 95 -16.06 4.38 -14.83
N THR A 96 -15.49 3.97 -13.69
CA THR A 96 -16.22 3.24 -12.63
C THR A 96 -17.20 4.13 -11.86
N VAL A 97 -16.97 5.45 -11.78
CA VAL A 97 -17.78 6.40 -10.98
C VAL A 97 -19.29 6.27 -11.22
N PRO A 98 -19.83 6.31 -12.47
CA PRO A 98 -21.27 6.14 -12.70
C PRO A 98 -21.81 4.78 -12.24
N GLU A 99 -21.03 3.70 -12.36
CA GLU A 99 -21.45 2.37 -11.90
C GLU A 99 -21.44 2.26 -10.37
N LEU A 100 -20.47 2.87 -9.70
CA LEU A 100 -20.40 2.96 -8.24
C LEU A 100 -21.55 3.80 -7.67
N MET A 101 -21.92 4.90 -8.36
CA MET A 101 -23.13 5.67 -8.03
C MET A 101 -24.41 4.84 -8.18
N ALA A 102 -24.51 4.01 -9.23
CA ALA A 102 -25.65 3.12 -9.44
C ALA A 102 -25.74 2.03 -8.35
N VAL A 103 -24.60 1.47 -7.91
CA VAL A 103 -24.54 0.56 -6.75
C VAL A 103 -25.03 1.26 -5.47
N GLY A 104 -24.55 2.50 -5.22
CA GLY A 104 -25.02 3.30 -4.09
C GLY A 104 -26.54 3.49 -4.10
N GLN A 105 -27.10 3.92 -5.23
CA GLN A 105 -28.55 4.10 -5.38
C GLN A 105 -29.36 2.82 -5.10
N GLN A 106 -28.89 1.65 -5.56
CA GLN A 106 -29.52 0.35 -5.30
C GLN A 106 -29.54 0.00 -3.81
N LEU A 107 -28.51 0.41 -3.07
CA LEU A 107 -28.35 0.19 -1.62
C LEU A 107 -28.95 1.32 -0.75
N GLN A 108 -29.68 2.27 -1.36
CA GLN A 108 -30.22 3.46 -0.70
C GLN A 108 -29.13 4.35 -0.08
N LEU A 109 -28.01 4.48 -0.79
CA LEU A 109 -26.85 5.28 -0.43
C LEU A 109 -26.60 6.42 -1.42
N GLU A 110 -26.03 7.50 -0.91
CA GLU A 110 -25.48 8.61 -1.68
C GLU A 110 -23.98 8.78 -1.35
N ILE A 111 -23.23 9.45 -2.23
CA ILE A 111 -21.83 9.79 -1.96
C ILE A 111 -21.80 10.86 -0.86
N GLY A 112 -21.18 10.51 0.27
CA GLY A 112 -20.82 11.47 1.32
C GLY A 112 -19.46 12.10 1.03
N PHE A 113 -18.47 11.30 0.65
CA PHE A 113 -17.14 11.76 0.25
C PHE A 113 -16.67 11.04 -1.00
N LEU A 114 -15.97 11.75 -1.87
CA LEU A 114 -15.19 11.14 -2.94
C LEU A 114 -13.85 11.86 -3.03
N GLN A 115 -12.75 11.10 -3.00
CA GLN A 115 -11.44 11.58 -3.41
C GLN A 115 -10.94 10.80 -4.61
N TYR A 116 -10.62 11.52 -5.68
CA TYR A 116 -9.78 11.02 -6.75
C TYR A 116 -8.39 11.65 -6.59
N SER A 117 -7.33 10.84 -6.57
CA SER A 117 -5.96 11.35 -6.48
C SER A 117 -4.94 10.52 -7.25
N ARG A 118 -3.87 11.16 -7.69
CA ARG A 118 -2.70 10.53 -8.30
C ARG A 118 -1.48 11.44 -8.27
N THR A 119 -0.29 10.85 -8.38
CA THR A 119 0.92 11.61 -8.74
C THR A 119 0.92 12.01 -10.22
N ALA A 120 1.98 12.64 -10.68
CA ALA A 120 2.17 12.96 -12.10
C ALA A 120 2.52 11.68 -12.87
N PHE A 121 1.85 11.45 -14.00
CA PHE A 121 2.20 10.37 -14.90
C PHE A 121 3.59 10.60 -15.52
N ARG A 122 4.32 9.51 -15.74
CA ARG A 122 5.54 9.46 -16.54
C ARG A 122 5.21 9.55 -18.03
N TYR A 123 4.09 8.96 -18.47
CA TYR A 123 3.68 8.92 -19.88
C TYR A 123 2.20 9.34 -20.08
N PRO A 124 1.82 10.60 -19.74
CA PRO A 124 0.44 11.09 -19.85
C PRO A 124 -0.18 10.94 -21.26
N GLU A 125 0.64 10.92 -22.32
CA GLU A 125 0.21 10.76 -23.70
C GLU A 125 -0.36 9.37 -24.03
N TYR A 126 -0.03 8.32 -23.25
CA TYR A 126 -0.57 6.96 -23.44
C TYR A 126 -1.80 6.68 -22.57
N GLN A 127 -2.19 7.59 -21.69
CA GLN A 127 -3.35 7.40 -20.82
C GLN A 127 -4.67 7.52 -21.63
N PRO A 128 -5.61 6.56 -21.53
CA PRO A 128 -6.89 6.64 -22.23
C PRO A 128 -7.88 7.55 -21.52
N ALA A 129 -8.94 7.95 -22.22
CA ALA A 129 -9.86 8.97 -21.70
C ALA A 129 -10.66 8.44 -20.49
N PRO A 130 -10.79 9.21 -19.39
CA PRO A 130 -10.52 10.65 -19.29
C PRO A 130 -9.11 11.06 -18.79
N HIS A 131 -8.15 10.15 -18.71
CA HIS A 131 -6.89 10.32 -17.97
C HIS A 131 -5.73 11.04 -18.70
N GLN A 132 -5.95 11.63 -19.88
CA GLN A 132 -4.87 12.35 -20.60
C GLN A 132 -4.31 13.56 -19.83
N SER A 133 -5.16 14.23 -19.04
CA SER A 133 -4.73 15.37 -18.23
C SER A 133 -5.64 15.57 -17.04
N PHE A 134 -5.12 16.22 -15.99
CA PHE A 134 -5.91 16.51 -14.79
C PHE A 134 -7.13 17.41 -15.08
N ARG A 135 -7.03 18.30 -16.08
CA ARG A 135 -8.17 19.10 -16.55
C ARG A 135 -9.30 18.21 -17.07
N ASP A 136 -8.97 17.17 -17.83
CA ASP A 136 -9.94 16.30 -18.46
C ASP A 136 -10.56 15.32 -17.44
N GLU A 137 -9.77 14.88 -16.45
CA GLU A 137 -10.24 14.15 -15.27
C GLU A 137 -11.22 14.98 -14.41
N ILE A 138 -10.91 16.25 -14.15
CA ILE A 138 -11.82 17.19 -13.47
C ILE A 138 -13.09 17.41 -14.30
N ALA A 139 -12.97 17.63 -15.61
CA ALA A 139 -14.11 17.84 -16.50
C ALA A 139 -15.01 16.60 -16.61
N TYR A 140 -14.44 15.40 -16.43
CA TYR A 140 -15.21 14.16 -16.28
C TYR A 140 -15.93 14.10 -14.94
N LEU A 141 -15.22 14.28 -13.82
CA LEU A 141 -15.78 14.20 -12.46
C LEU A 141 -16.89 15.24 -12.20
N ARG A 142 -16.73 16.48 -12.71
CA ARG A 142 -17.73 17.55 -12.55
C ARG A 142 -19.06 17.30 -13.27
N GLN A 143 -19.15 16.32 -14.17
CA GLN A 143 -20.43 15.89 -14.75
C GLN A 143 -21.31 15.15 -13.73
N TYR A 144 -20.70 14.55 -12.72
CA TYR A 144 -21.37 13.79 -11.66
C TYR A 144 -21.40 14.56 -10.32
N LEU A 145 -20.32 15.29 -10.01
CA LEU A 145 -20.09 15.99 -8.75
C LEU A 145 -19.67 17.46 -9.02
N PRO A 146 -20.62 18.34 -9.40
CA PRO A 146 -20.30 19.70 -9.84
C PRO A 146 -19.66 20.57 -8.74
N GLU A 147 -20.03 20.34 -7.47
CA GLU A 147 -19.47 21.03 -6.29
C GLU A 147 -18.09 20.51 -5.87
N GLY A 148 -17.53 19.53 -6.59
CA GLY A 148 -16.19 19.01 -6.33
C GLY A 148 -15.08 20.00 -6.73
N PHE A 149 -14.05 20.06 -5.88
CA PHE A 149 -12.95 21.01 -5.99
C PHE A 149 -11.61 20.29 -6.18
N GLU A 150 -10.70 20.95 -6.89
CA GLU A 150 -9.39 20.43 -7.26
C GLU A 150 -8.25 21.08 -6.47
N ARG A 151 -7.14 20.36 -6.35
CA ARG A 151 -5.85 20.91 -5.97
C ARG A 151 -4.71 20.16 -6.64
N VAL A 152 -3.65 20.90 -6.95
CA VAL A 152 -2.33 20.34 -7.23
C VAL A 152 -1.41 20.67 -6.06
N MET A 153 -0.71 19.68 -5.53
CA MET A 153 0.25 19.79 -4.43
C MET A 153 1.64 19.34 -4.91
N ALA A 154 2.70 19.81 -4.24
CA ALA A 154 4.09 19.45 -4.55
C ALA A 154 4.56 19.73 -6.01
N ASP A 155 3.87 20.59 -6.75
CA ASP A 155 4.36 21.11 -8.03
C ASP A 155 5.46 22.16 -7.80
N ASP A 156 6.71 21.70 -7.75
CA ASP A 156 7.87 22.58 -7.80
C ASP A 156 8.16 22.96 -9.25
N HIS A 157 7.78 24.19 -9.62
CA HIS A 157 8.04 24.71 -10.96
C HIS A 157 9.53 24.86 -11.30
N ALA A 158 10.44 24.86 -10.31
CA ALA A 158 11.89 24.86 -10.55
C ALA A 158 12.42 23.49 -11.00
N ILE A 159 11.66 22.40 -10.79
CA ILE A 159 11.97 21.07 -11.28
C ILE A 159 11.51 20.94 -12.76
N PRO A 160 12.30 20.33 -13.67
CA PRO A 160 11.88 20.08 -15.05
C PRO A 160 10.58 19.27 -15.10
N PRO A 161 9.62 19.55 -16.02
CA PRO A 161 8.31 18.87 -16.03
C PRO A 161 8.36 17.34 -15.95
N ALA A 162 9.26 16.70 -16.68
CA ALA A 162 9.46 15.24 -16.69
C ALA A 162 9.97 14.63 -15.36
N GLN A 163 10.35 15.47 -14.39
CA GLN A 163 10.82 15.05 -13.06
C GLN A 163 9.89 15.53 -11.94
N ARG A 164 8.84 16.32 -12.25
CA ARG A 164 7.91 16.84 -11.25
C ARG A 164 7.06 15.72 -10.66
N MET A 165 6.96 15.72 -9.35
CA MET A 165 6.15 14.78 -8.58
C MET A 165 4.87 15.51 -8.14
N ALA A 166 4.17 16.14 -9.08
CA ALA A 166 2.97 16.93 -8.77
C ALA A 166 1.80 15.99 -8.40
N TRP A 167 1.22 16.19 -7.22
CA TRP A 167 0.11 15.39 -6.72
C TRP A 167 -1.22 16.08 -7.01
N HIS A 168 -2.05 15.40 -7.79
CA HIS A 168 -3.33 15.90 -8.28
C HIS A 168 -4.44 15.29 -7.42
N VAL A 169 -5.33 16.13 -6.89
CA VAL A 169 -6.45 15.71 -6.02
C VAL A 169 -7.73 16.41 -6.45
N PHE A 170 -8.77 15.64 -6.72
CA PHE A 170 -10.15 16.12 -6.76
C PHE A 170 -10.89 15.57 -5.54
N THR A 171 -11.58 16.44 -4.81
CA THR A 171 -12.36 16.08 -3.64
C THR A 171 -13.79 16.61 -3.78
N TYR A 172 -14.76 15.76 -3.44
CA TYR A 172 -16.13 16.13 -3.18
C TYR A 172 -16.46 15.74 -1.74
N ASP A 173 -17.04 16.67 -0.97
CA ASP A 173 -17.31 16.47 0.46
C ASP A 173 -18.70 17.01 0.85
N ASN A 174 -19.61 16.07 1.06
CA ASN A 174 -20.96 16.24 1.57
C ASN A 174 -21.21 15.30 2.78
N GLN A 175 -20.17 14.90 3.51
CA GLN A 175 -20.34 14.03 4.68
C GLN A 175 -21.14 14.76 5.77
N ARG A 176 -22.17 14.09 6.29
CA ARG A 176 -23.05 14.61 7.36
C ARG A 176 -22.53 14.36 8.77
N MET A 177 -21.56 13.46 8.92
CA MET A 177 -21.02 13.03 10.21
C MET A 177 -19.50 13.17 10.23
N PRO A 178 -18.90 13.59 11.36
CA PRO A 178 -17.46 13.52 11.55
C PRO A 178 -16.99 12.05 11.51
N THR A 179 -15.89 11.84 10.83
CA THR A 179 -15.14 10.58 10.78
C THR A 179 -13.76 10.77 11.43
N ASN A 180 -13.06 9.67 11.71
CA ASN A 180 -11.69 9.66 12.22
C ASN A 180 -10.75 8.94 11.24
N GLU A 181 -11.10 8.93 9.95
CA GLU A 181 -10.36 8.16 8.96
C GLU A 181 -9.04 8.83 8.59
N GLN A 182 -8.07 8.00 8.23
CA GLN A 182 -6.80 8.45 7.68
C GLN A 182 -6.28 7.44 6.67
N SER A 183 -5.46 7.91 5.73
CA SER A 183 -4.65 7.06 4.86
C SER A 183 -3.27 7.67 4.67
N LEU A 184 -2.26 6.80 4.69
CA LEU A 184 -0.87 7.11 4.34
C LEU A 184 -0.57 6.44 3.00
N GLU A 185 -0.11 7.21 2.03
CA GLU A 185 0.36 6.71 0.73
C GLU A 185 1.81 7.17 0.51
N VAL A 186 2.67 6.24 0.07
CA VAL A 186 4.09 6.46 -0.19
C VAL A 186 4.40 5.98 -1.61
N CYS A 187 4.68 6.92 -2.50
CA CYS A 187 5.04 6.66 -3.89
C CYS A 187 6.56 6.78 -4.05
N MET A 188 7.19 5.75 -4.61
CA MET A 188 8.63 5.55 -4.63
C MET A 188 9.11 5.30 -6.05
N PHE A 189 10.24 5.92 -6.40
CA PHE A 189 10.73 6.00 -7.76
C PHE A 189 12.25 5.80 -7.79
N ASP A 190 12.74 5.27 -8.90
CA ASP A 190 14.17 5.06 -9.16
C ASP A 190 14.79 4.22 -8.02
N LEU A 191 14.29 3.00 -7.86
CA LEU A 191 14.60 2.08 -6.76
C LEU A 191 16.00 1.44 -6.91
N ASP A 192 16.61 1.05 -5.79
CA ASP A 192 17.81 0.19 -5.77
C ASP A 192 17.55 -1.12 -6.53
N PRO A 193 18.25 -1.41 -7.65
CA PRO A 193 18.08 -2.65 -8.40
C PRO A 193 18.31 -3.92 -7.57
N MET A 194 19.11 -3.84 -6.49
CA MET A 194 19.32 -4.95 -5.57
C MET A 194 18.09 -5.23 -4.72
N ALA A 195 17.33 -4.20 -4.32
CA ALA A 195 16.05 -4.36 -3.64
C ALA A 195 14.98 -4.89 -4.61
N MET A 196 15.01 -4.44 -5.87
CA MET A 196 14.04 -4.84 -6.90
C MET A 196 14.20 -6.27 -7.41
N ARG A 197 15.40 -6.87 -7.26
CA ARG A 197 15.73 -8.20 -7.80
C ARG A 197 14.75 -9.31 -7.39
N CYS A 198 14.26 -9.27 -6.15
CA CYS A 198 13.33 -10.27 -5.61
C CYS A 198 11.88 -10.18 -6.13
N PHE A 199 11.60 -9.29 -7.09
CA PHE A 199 10.29 -9.15 -7.74
C PHE A 199 10.34 -9.52 -9.24
N PHE A 200 11.40 -10.20 -9.68
CA PHE A 200 11.48 -10.89 -10.97
C PHE A 200 11.16 -12.38 -10.78
N GLY A 201 10.38 -12.97 -11.69
CA GLY A 201 9.87 -14.34 -11.56
C GLY A 201 10.95 -15.43 -11.56
N ASP A 202 12.18 -15.09 -11.96
CA ASP A 202 13.34 -15.98 -12.05
C ASP A 202 14.34 -15.87 -10.88
N ASP A 203 14.10 -15.03 -9.86
CA ASP A 203 14.97 -14.99 -8.68
C ASP A 203 14.86 -16.30 -7.86
N SER A 204 16.00 -16.95 -7.69
CA SER A 204 16.15 -18.25 -7.04
C SER A 204 15.86 -18.24 -5.54
N LEU A 205 15.76 -17.07 -4.89
CA LEU A 205 15.42 -16.95 -3.47
C LEU A 205 13.98 -17.32 -3.15
N HIS A 206 13.04 -17.13 -4.09
CA HIS A 206 11.63 -17.51 -3.94
C HIS A 206 11.14 -18.47 -5.03
N GLY A 207 11.86 -18.64 -6.14
CA GLY A 207 11.54 -19.66 -7.16
C GLY A 207 10.15 -19.49 -7.78
N GLY A 208 9.69 -18.24 -7.93
CA GLY A 208 8.35 -17.89 -8.40
C GLY A 208 7.24 -17.85 -7.32
N ASP A 209 7.52 -18.21 -6.06
CA ASP A 209 6.50 -18.21 -4.99
C ASP A 209 6.25 -16.79 -4.41
N PRO A 210 5.01 -16.27 -4.40
CA PRO A 210 4.70 -14.92 -3.93
C PRO A 210 4.77 -14.77 -2.40
N VAL A 211 4.53 -15.83 -1.62
CA VAL A 211 4.64 -15.82 -0.16
C VAL A 211 6.12 -15.76 0.24
N LEU A 212 6.96 -16.57 -0.40
CA LEU A 212 8.41 -16.48 -0.21
C LEU A 212 8.95 -15.12 -0.67
N CYS A 213 8.45 -14.57 -1.78
CA CYS A 213 8.78 -13.21 -2.23
C CYS A 213 8.47 -12.16 -1.14
N THR A 214 7.29 -12.24 -0.51
CA THR A 214 6.88 -11.37 0.62
C THR A 214 7.88 -11.46 1.79
N HIS A 215 8.35 -12.67 2.08
CA HIS A 215 9.25 -12.94 3.19
C HIS A 215 10.69 -12.48 2.92
N VAL A 216 11.29 -12.86 1.78
CA VAL A 216 12.70 -12.57 1.50
C VAL A 216 12.97 -11.08 1.29
N SER A 217 12.00 -10.36 0.70
CA SER A 217 12.01 -8.90 0.51
C SER A 217 11.92 -8.11 1.82
N GLY A 218 11.38 -8.71 2.89
CA GLY A 218 11.14 -8.03 4.16
C GLY A 218 9.84 -7.23 4.25
N ILE A 219 8.91 -7.40 3.30
CA ILE A 219 7.54 -6.84 3.39
C ILE A 219 6.84 -7.36 4.65
N ASP A 220 7.04 -8.64 4.95
CA ASP A 220 6.67 -9.32 6.18
C ASP A 220 6.96 -8.50 7.47
N ASP A 221 8.18 -7.98 7.60
CA ASP A 221 8.63 -7.25 8.79
C ASP A 221 8.12 -5.81 8.81
N LEU A 222 7.96 -5.19 7.64
CA LEU A 222 7.27 -3.91 7.47
C LEU A 222 5.81 -4.00 7.95
N LEU A 223 5.06 -5.01 7.53
CA LEU A 223 3.66 -5.20 7.91
C LEU A 223 3.52 -5.42 9.43
N ARG A 224 4.36 -6.27 10.02
CA ARG A 224 4.41 -6.47 11.48
C ARG A 224 4.79 -5.18 12.22
N ALA A 225 5.69 -4.36 11.67
CA ALA A 225 6.07 -3.09 12.27
C ALA A 225 4.95 -2.05 12.20
N ALA A 226 4.16 -2.04 11.11
CA ALA A 226 3.01 -1.17 10.96
C ALA A 226 1.86 -1.57 11.91
N LYS A 227 1.49 -2.86 11.96
CA LYS A 227 0.47 -3.39 12.88
C LYS A 227 0.76 -3.04 14.34
N ARG A 228 2.00 -3.22 14.80
CA ARG A 228 2.42 -2.86 16.19
C ARG A 228 2.27 -1.37 16.55
N LEU A 229 2.05 -0.49 15.59
CA LEU A 229 1.89 0.96 15.79
C LEU A 229 0.46 1.45 15.50
N ASP A 230 -0.39 0.56 14.99
CA ASP A 230 -1.78 0.84 14.69
C ASP A 230 -2.64 0.73 15.96
N GLN A 231 -3.40 1.80 16.25
CA GLN A 231 -4.30 1.85 17.39
C GLN A 231 -5.57 0.99 17.21
N ASN A 232 -5.84 0.56 15.97
CA ASN A 232 -6.96 -0.31 15.61
C ASN A 232 -6.52 -1.78 15.38
N ALA A 233 -5.25 -2.12 15.62
CA ALA A 233 -4.73 -3.47 15.42
C ALA A 233 -5.51 -4.52 16.21
N VAL A 234 -5.65 -5.71 15.64
CA VAL A 234 -6.25 -6.85 16.34
C VAL A 234 -5.27 -7.36 17.40
N ASP A 235 -5.75 -7.51 18.64
CA ASP A 235 -5.00 -8.08 19.75
C ASP A 235 -5.00 -9.62 19.66
N ASP A 236 -4.04 -10.15 18.91
CA ASP A 236 -3.90 -11.58 18.56
C ASP A 236 -2.50 -12.15 18.87
N ASP A 237 -1.90 -11.70 19.98
CA ASP A 237 -0.56 -12.10 20.44
C ASP A 237 0.57 -11.85 19.40
N GLY A 238 0.37 -10.84 18.56
CA GLY A 238 1.37 -10.37 17.59
C GLY A 238 1.39 -11.15 16.28
N ALA A 239 0.30 -11.81 15.90
CA ALA A 239 0.19 -12.45 14.59
C ALA A 239 0.33 -11.41 13.46
N ALA A 240 0.91 -11.83 12.33
CA ALA A 240 1.01 -10.98 11.16
C ALA A 240 -0.38 -10.69 10.57
N PRO A 241 -0.59 -9.53 9.91
CA PRO A 241 -1.76 -9.31 9.06
C PRO A 241 -1.95 -10.47 8.07
N LEU A 242 -3.20 -10.79 7.73
CA LEU A 242 -3.48 -11.76 6.67
C LEU A 242 -3.00 -11.18 5.35
N VAL A 243 -2.26 -11.94 4.53
CA VAL A 243 -1.67 -11.49 3.26
C VAL A 243 -2.25 -12.31 2.10
N ASP A 244 -2.58 -11.62 1.00
CA ASP A 244 -2.81 -12.19 -0.32
C ASP A 244 -1.89 -11.50 -1.32
N ALA A 245 -1.09 -12.26 -2.06
CA ALA A 245 0.04 -11.75 -2.84
C ALA A 245 0.18 -12.47 -4.19
N HIS A 246 0.56 -11.71 -5.20
CA HIS A 246 0.78 -12.19 -6.56
C HIS A 246 2.12 -11.68 -7.11
N LEU A 247 2.87 -12.61 -7.72
CA LEU A 247 4.10 -12.33 -8.44
C LEU A 247 3.83 -12.52 -9.94
N PHE A 248 4.01 -11.45 -10.70
CA PHE A 248 3.72 -11.40 -12.13
C PHE A 248 4.90 -11.94 -12.95
N SER A 249 4.61 -12.36 -14.18
CA SER A 249 5.60 -12.88 -15.13
C SER A 249 5.74 -11.94 -16.33
N PRO A 250 6.97 -11.54 -16.74
CA PRO A 250 8.26 -12.01 -16.21
C PRO A 250 8.66 -11.37 -14.87
N CYS A 251 8.04 -10.25 -14.48
CA CYS A 251 8.34 -9.54 -13.24
C CYS A 251 7.14 -8.66 -12.82
N GLY A 252 7.24 -8.10 -11.61
CA GLY A 252 6.20 -7.31 -10.99
C GLY A 252 5.60 -8.04 -9.80
N TYR A 253 5.16 -7.29 -8.79
CA TYR A 253 4.56 -7.87 -7.58
C TYR A 253 3.42 -6.98 -7.08
N SER A 254 2.38 -7.60 -6.53
CA SER A 254 1.31 -6.89 -5.85
C SER A 254 0.80 -7.70 -4.66
N MET A 255 0.43 -7.01 -3.58
CA MET A 255 -0.18 -7.67 -2.42
C MET A 255 -1.20 -6.78 -1.73
N ASN A 256 -2.14 -7.45 -1.06
CA ASN A 256 -3.06 -6.88 -0.10
C ASN A 256 -2.87 -7.56 1.24
N ALA A 257 -3.02 -6.81 2.33
CA ALA A 257 -3.13 -7.38 3.65
C ALA A 257 -4.25 -6.74 4.46
N LEU A 258 -4.81 -7.51 5.40
CA LEU A 258 -5.88 -7.09 6.30
C LEU A 258 -5.55 -7.42 7.76
N ASP A 259 -5.82 -6.47 8.65
CA ASP A 259 -5.85 -6.64 10.10
C ASP A 259 -7.02 -5.85 10.68
N GLY A 260 -8.08 -6.52 11.14
CA GLY A 260 -9.31 -5.84 11.56
C GLY A 260 -9.92 -4.97 10.45
N SER A 261 -10.13 -3.69 10.71
CA SER A 261 -10.55 -2.70 9.69
C SER A 261 -9.39 -2.02 8.96
N THR A 262 -8.15 -2.37 9.30
CA THR A 262 -6.95 -1.85 8.64
C THR A 262 -6.58 -2.70 7.42
N TYR A 263 -6.22 -2.03 6.34
CA TYR A 263 -5.61 -2.63 5.16
C TYR A 263 -4.19 -2.11 4.92
N TYR A 264 -3.42 -2.92 4.19
CA TYR A 264 -2.17 -2.53 3.56
C TYR A 264 -2.20 -2.98 2.11
N THR A 265 -1.58 -2.22 1.21
CA THR A 265 -1.42 -2.62 -0.19
C THR A 265 -0.08 -2.12 -0.73
N ILE A 266 0.56 -2.94 -1.56
CA ILE A 266 1.89 -2.66 -2.14
C ILE A 266 1.90 -3.12 -3.59
N HIS A 267 2.33 -2.23 -4.50
CA HIS A 267 2.47 -2.51 -5.93
C HIS A 267 3.88 -2.17 -6.41
N ILE A 268 4.49 -3.07 -7.19
CA ILE A 268 5.90 -3.03 -7.55
C ILE A 268 6.08 -3.24 -9.05
N THR A 269 6.66 -2.24 -9.70
CA THR A 269 7.20 -2.27 -11.07
C THR A 269 8.73 -2.25 -10.95
N PRO A 270 9.41 -3.40 -11.01
CA PRO A 270 10.84 -3.50 -10.66
C PRO A 270 11.81 -3.08 -11.78
N GLU A 271 11.34 -2.85 -13.00
CA GLU A 271 12.21 -2.59 -14.16
C GLU A 271 12.96 -1.26 -14.04
N ASN A 272 14.29 -1.31 -13.99
CA ASN A 272 15.18 -0.15 -13.75
C ASN A 272 14.83 1.14 -14.52
N HIS A 273 14.35 1.04 -15.76
CA HIS A 273 14.04 2.20 -16.61
C HIS A 273 12.76 2.94 -16.19
N CYS A 274 11.78 2.25 -15.57
CA CYS A 274 10.51 2.81 -15.11
C CYS A 274 10.19 2.48 -13.64
N SER A 275 11.20 2.06 -12.87
CA SER A 275 11.00 1.45 -11.54
C SER A 275 10.15 2.31 -10.60
N TYR A 276 9.13 1.68 -10.02
CA TYR A 276 8.13 2.31 -9.17
C TYR A 276 7.66 1.34 -8.09
N VAL A 277 7.46 1.85 -6.87
CA VAL A 277 6.75 1.13 -5.80
C VAL A 277 5.75 2.07 -5.17
N SER A 278 4.55 1.56 -4.87
CA SER A 278 3.64 2.21 -3.93
C SER A 278 3.47 1.38 -2.66
N PHE A 279 3.27 2.07 -1.55
CA PHE A 279 2.77 1.50 -0.30
C PHE A 279 1.60 2.36 0.18
N GLU A 280 0.49 1.74 0.56
CA GLU A 280 -0.64 2.45 1.16
C GLU A 280 -1.28 1.68 2.31
N THR A 281 -1.78 2.42 3.29
CA THR A 281 -2.54 1.89 4.43
C THR A 281 -3.49 2.92 5.03
N ASN A 282 -4.60 2.46 5.62
CA ASN A 282 -5.47 3.25 6.51
C ASN A 282 -5.18 3.05 8.01
N ALA A 283 -4.06 2.41 8.37
CA ALA A 283 -3.67 2.14 9.75
C ALA A 283 -3.77 3.39 10.64
N HIS A 284 -4.31 3.24 11.85
CA HIS A 284 -4.63 4.36 12.73
C HIS A 284 -3.40 4.81 13.54
N LEU A 285 -2.39 5.31 12.81
CA LEU A 285 -1.07 5.66 13.32
C LEU A 285 -1.08 7.03 13.99
N GLY A 286 -0.63 7.10 15.25
CA GLY A 286 -0.31 8.37 15.92
C GLY A 286 0.96 9.05 15.38
N SER A 287 1.84 8.28 14.74
CA SER A 287 2.94 8.78 13.92
C SER A 287 3.36 7.74 12.87
N PHE A 288 3.24 8.13 11.61
CA PHE A 288 3.71 7.39 10.43
C PHE A 288 5.23 7.35 10.23
N VAL A 289 6.05 8.11 10.98
CA VAL A 289 7.51 8.19 10.75
C VAL A 289 8.22 6.84 10.87
N PRO A 290 7.91 5.95 11.83
CA PRO A 290 8.54 4.64 11.91
C PRO A 290 8.12 3.73 10.74
N VAL A 291 6.84 3.76 10.34
CA VAL A 291 6.32 2.98 9.22
C VAL A 291 6.97 3.42 7.91
N LEU A 292 7.00 4.73 7.63
CA LEU A 292 7.73 5.28 6.48
C LEU A 292 9.19 4.80 6.49
N ARG A 293 9.87 4.81 7.64
CA ARG A 293 11.26 4.35 7.71
C ARG A 293 11.40 2.90 7.25
N CYS A 294 10.55 2.00 7.74
CA CYS A 294 10.54 0.61 7.30
C CYS A 294 10.28 0.50 5.78
N VAL A 295 9.29 1.23 5.25
CA VAL A 295 9.01 1.27 3.79
C VAL A 295 10.25 1.68 2.99
N LEU A 296 10.93 2.75 3.40
CA LEU A 296 12.12 3.26 2.71
C LEU A 296 13.34 2.34 2.85
N GLU A 297 13.52 1.68 4.01
CA GLU A 297 14.59 0.70 4.25
C GLU A 297 14.39 -0.60 3.45
N THR A 298 13.14 -1.03 3.26
CA THR A 298 12.74 -2.17 2.42
C THR A 298 12.99 -1.90 0.94
N PHE A 299 12.43 -0.83 0.38
CA PHE A 299 12.41 -0.61 -1.09
C PHE A 299 13.55 0.24 -1.63
N ARG A 300 14.21 1.03 -0.77
CA ARG A 300 15.37 1.87 -1.10
C ARG A 300 15.21 2.76 -2.34
N PRO A 301 14.20 3.64 -2.38
CA PRO A 301 14.06 4.62 -3.46
C PRO A 301 15.19 5.65 -3.47
N ALA A 302 15.64 6.04 -4.65
CA ALA A 302 16.38 7.29 -4.78
C ALA A 302 15.45 8.51 -4.64
N ARG A 303 14.17 8.42 -5.03
CA ARG A 303 13.15 9.49 -4.85
C ARG A 303 11.84 8.96 -4.31
N PHE A 304 11.20 9.70 -3.41
CA PHE A 304 9.85 9.36 -2.94
C PHE A 304 8.99 10.59 -2.63
N GLN A 305 7.68 10.34 -2.57
CA GLN A 305 6.63 11.28 -2.22
C GLN A 305 5.70 10.63 -1.19
N VAL A 306 5.18 11.43 -0.26
CA VAL A 306 4.23 10.96 0.76
C VAL A 306 2.98 11.83 0.74
N ALA A 307 1.83 11.20 0.62
CA ALA A 307 0.53 11.79 0.86
C ALA A 307 -0.04 11.27 2.19
N TYR A 308 -0.61 12.17 2.97
CA TYR A 308 -1.42 11.85 4.14
C TYR A 308 -2.77 12.51 3.99
N VAL A 309 -3.81 11.69 4.02
CA VAL A 309 -5.20 12.14 4.15
C VAL A 309 -5.64 11.84 5.57
N GLY A 310 -6.30 12.77 6.24
CA GLY A 310 -6.80 12.52 7.59
C GLY A 310 -7.92 13.48 8.00
N ASP A 311 -8.93 12.96 8.66
CA ASP A 311 -9.96 13.75 9.32
C ASP A 311 -9.40 14.54 10.51
N GLU A 312 -10.15 15.56 10.94
CA GLU A 312 -9.80 16.36 12.12
C GLU A 312 -9.64 15.51 13.39
N GLN A 313 -10.33 14.37 13.50
CA GLN A 313 -10.28 13.45 14.65
C GLN A 313 -9.30 12.28 14.49
N ALA A 314 -8.66 12.12 13.32
CA ALA A 314 -7.73 11.02 13.08
C ALA A 314 -6.43 11.19 13.87
N ALA A 315 -5.88 10.09 14.41
CA ALA A 315 -4.74 10.15 15.33
C ALA A 315 -3.48 10.83 14.75
N GLY A 316 -3.24 10.67 13.44
CA GLY A 316 -2.09 11.28 12.77
C GLY A 316 -2.24 12.79 12.50
N THR A 317 -3.45 13.34 12.44
CA THR A 317 -3.72 14.70 11.91
C THR A 317 -3.02 15.82 12.68
N HIS A 318 -2.90 15.67 14.00
CA HIS A 318 -2.15 16.63 14.82
C HIS A 318 -0.63 16.47 14.63
N ALA A 319 -0.11 15.23 14.61
CA ALA A 319 1.31 14.93 14.47
C ALA A 319 1.86 15.24 13.07
N ALA A 320 1.03 15.14 12.03
CA ALA A 320 1.40 15.40 10.64
C ALA A 320 1.93 16.82 10.41
N ARG A 321 1.56 17.79 11.25
CA ARG A 321 2.09 19.17 11.22
C ARG A 321 3.57 19.26 11.56
N ASP A 322 4.10 18.34 12.36
CA ASP A 322 5.47 18.41 12.89
C ASP A 322 6.44 17.38 12.25
N TRP A 323 5.95 16.47 11.40
CA TRP A 323 6.76 15.47 10.66
C TRP A 323 8.11 15.98 10.15
N PRO A 324 8.22 17.16 9.49
CA PRO A 324 9.48 17.55 8.85
C PRO A 324 10.65 17.61 9.84
N LYS A 325 10.36 18.03 11.09
CA LYS A 325 11.35 18.09 12.17
C LYS A 325 11.86 16.71 12.56
N HIS A 326 11.01 15.68 12.48
CA HIS A 326 11.31 14.32 12.92
C HIS A 326 12.03 13.48 11.85
N LEU A 327 11.76 13.68 10.56
CA LEU A 327 12.57 13.07 9.49
C LEU A 327 14.00 13.58 9.53
N HIS A 328 14.20 14.91 9.61
CA HIS A 328 15.53 15.53 9.64
C HIS A 328 16.39 15.14 10.86
N ALA A 329 15.75 14.79 11.98
CA ALA A 329 16.45 14.20 13.13
C ALA A 329 16.90 12.75 12.86
N GLY A 330 16.12 11.98 12.11
CA GLY A 330 16.45 10.61 11.69
C GLY A 330 17.50 10.52 10.59
N GLU A 331 17.50 11.45 9.63
CA GLU A 331 18.49 11.54 8.53
C GLU A 331 19.93 11.68 9.05
N GLN A 332 20.14 12.27 10.23
CA GLN A 332 21.46 12.29 10.87
C GLN A 332 22.00 10.91 11.25
N ARG A 333 21.16 9.86 11.26
CA ARG A 333 21.60 8.45 11.34
C ARG A 333 21.84 7.85 9.97
N PHE A 334 20.95 8.06 8.99
CA PHE A 334 21.12 7.57 7.62
C PHE A 334 22.43 8.08 6.97
N SER A 335 22.78 9.35 7.20
CA SER A 335 23.99 9.95 6.65
C SER A 335 25.30 9.56 7.37
N ARG A 336 25.25 8.92 8.54
CA ARG A 336 26.38 8.95 9.49
C ARG A 336 27.50 7.92 9.32
N ARG A 337 27.39 6.96 8.39
CA ARG A 337 28.49 6.01 8.13
C ARG A 337 29.48 6.49 7.06
N ASP A 338 29.03 7.13 5.97
CA ASP A 338 29.90 7.39 4.80
C ASP A 338 30.03 8.86 4.34
N ALA A 339 29.37 9.82 5.00
CA ALA A 339 29.40 11.25 4.62
C ALA A 339 30.75 11.99 4.87
N LEU A 340 31.86 11.26 4.98
CA LEU A 340 33.21 11.81 5.21
C LEU A 340 34.10 11.89 3.96
N GLN A 341 33.64 11.43 2.78
CA GLN A 341 34.47 11.41 1.56
C GLN A 341 33.90 12.17 0.34
N THR A 342 32.59 12.45 0.26
CA THR A 342 32.00 13.19 -0.87
C THR A 342 31.56 14.59 -0.44
N GLY A 343 32.29 15.60 -0.90
CA GLY A 343 32.05 16.99 -0.53
C GLY A 343 30.70 17.51 -1.04
N GLY A 344 29.88 18.05 -0.13
CA GLY A 344 28.76 18.92 -0.49
C GLY A 344 27.42 18.23 -0.79
N CYS A 345 26.96 17.31 0.05
CA CYS A 345 25.57 16.87 -0.01
C CYS A 345 24.62 17.99 0.47
N ALA A 346 23.80 18.54 -0.44
CA ALA A 346 22.70 19.41 -0.07
C ALA A 346 21.71 18.60 0.78
N LYS A 347 21.33 19.12 1.97
CA LYS A 347 20.43 18.39 2.88
C LYS A 347 19.14 18.05 2.13
N PRO A 348 18.77 16.76 2.00
CA PRO A 348 17.43 16.42 1.54
C PRO A 348 16.48 17.08 2.53
N LYS A 349 15.63 17.95 2.01
CA LYS A 349 14.47 18.40 2.77
C LYS A 349 13.36 17.40 2.47
N CYS A 350 12.46 17.19 3.43
CA CYS A 350 11.48 16.12 3.32
C CYS A 350 10.24 16.52 4.09
N SER A 351 9.07 16.53 3.45
CA SER A 351 7.81 16.89 4.10
C SER A 351 6.66 16.24 3.37
N PRO A 352 5.59 15.84 4.08
CA PRO A 352 4.49 15.13 3.48
C PRO A 352 3.50 16.15 2.90
N MET A 353 2.71 15.71 1.94
CA MET A 353 1.52 16.45 1.56
C MET A 353 0.42 16.07 2.54
N VAL A 354 0.01 17.02 3.37
CA VAL A 354 -1.04 16.80 4.37
C VAL A 354 -2.34 17.38 3.83
N TRP A 355 -3.30 16.52 3.55
CA TRP A 355 -4.67 16.86 3.15
C TRP A 355 -5.60 16.52 4.31
N ARG A 356 -6.21 17.53 4.94
CA ARG A 356 -7.08 17.30 6.09
C ARG A 356 -8.37 18.10 6.04
N ARG A 357 -9.46 17.50 6.52
CA ARG A 357 -10.67 18.24 6.88
C ARG A 357 -10.41 19.08 8.13
N THR A 358 -10.96 20.28 8.19
CA THR A 358 -10.83 21.20 9.32
C THR A 358 -12.11 21.97 9.59
N GLY A 359 -12.59 21.92 10.83
CA GLY A 359 -13.78 22.63 11.28
C GLY A 359 -15.11 22.05 10.76
N PRO A 360 -16.24 22.55 11.28
CA PRO A 360 -17.57 21.98 11.07
C PRO A 360 -18.21 22.30 9.69
N TYR A 361 -17.45 22.86 8.75
CA TYR A 361 -17.95 23.35 7.45
C TYR A 361 -17.21 22.72 6.25
N ASN A 362 -16.72 21.48 6.40
CA ASN A 362 -16.06 20.71 5.34
C ASN A 362 -14.89 21.46 4.65
N HIS A 363 -14.16 22.31 5.39
CA HIS A 363 -13.03 23.05 4.83
C HIS A 363 -11.77 22.18 4.80
N TRP A 364 -11.26 21.89 3.60
CA TRP A 364 -10.04 21.12 3.41
C TRP A 364 -8.79 22.02 3.39
N MET A 365 -7.85 21.73 4.27
CA MET A 365 -6.51 22.32 4.24
C MET A 365 -5.52 21.36 3.58
N ALA A 366 -4.89 21.82 2.50
CA ALA A 366 -3.55 21.34 2.15
C ALA A 366 -2.51 22.11 2.95
N SER A 367 -1.55 21.41 3.54
CA SER A 367 -0.20 21.95 3.74
C SER A 367 0.78 21.13 2.92
N SER A 368 1.27 21.72 1.84
CA SER A 368 2.43 21.23 1.10
C SER A 368 3.68 21.96 1.58
N ALA A 369 4.61 21.24 2.18
CA ALA A 369 6.02 21.62 2.10
C ALA A 369 6.63 20.74 1.01
N THR A 370 6.90 21.32 -0.15
CA THR A 370 7.35 20.58 -1.33
C THR A 370 8.80 20.20 -1.17
N TYR A 371 9.11 18.91 -1.04
CA TYR A 371 10.48 18.43 -1.22
C TYR A 371 10.53 17.01 -1.79
N GLN A 372 11.23 16.88 -2.92
CA GLN A 372 11.75 15.62 -3.41
C GLN A 372 12.90 15.19 -2.49
N CYS A 373 12.69 14.15 -1.69
CA CYS A 373 13.77 13.54 -0.93
C CYS A 373 14.66 12.73 -1.87
N VAL A 374 15.94 13.09 -1.97
CA VAL A 374 16.95 12.27 -2.67
C VAL A 374 17.75 11.49 -1.63
N LEU A 375 17.68 10.16 -1.68
CA LEU A 375 18.44 9.28 -0.81
C LEU A 375 19.62 8.67 -1.57
N GLY A 376 20.81 8.76 -0.98
CA GLY A 376 22.00 8.05 -1.46
C GLY A 376 22.14 6.73 -0.73
N TRP A 377 21.81 5.62 -1.39
CA TRP A 377 22.04 4.28 -0.86
C TRP A 377 23.47 3.83 -1.24
N PRO A 378 24.28 3.32 -0.29
CA PRO A 378 25.60 2.80 -0.62
C PRO A 378 25.45 1.53 -1.47
N SER A 379 26.06 1.50 -2.65
CA SER A 379 26.08 0.30 -3.48
C SER A 379 26.92 -0.78 -2.81
N LEU A 380 26.27 -1.73 -2.15
CA LEU A 380 26.92 -2.97 -1.73
C LEU A 380 27.25 -3.76 -3.00
N ALA A 381 28.53 -3.79 -3.35
CA ALA A 381 29.04 -4.69 -4.38
C ALA A 381 28.70 -6.13 -3.97
N CYS A 382 28.25 -6.94 -4.93
CA CYS A 382 28.05 -8.36 -4.72
C CYS A 382 29.40 -9.04 -4.44
N ASP A 383 29.72 -9.24 -3.16
CA ASP A 383 30.39 -10.43 -2.62
C ASP A 383 30.30 -10.42 -1.08
N GLU A 384 30.06 -11.59 -0.49
CA GLU A 384 30.14 -11.89 0.96
C GLU A 384 29.36 -11.02 1.99
N ILE A 385 28.03 -11.18 2.10
CA ILE A 385 27.37 -11.13 3.43
C ILE A 385 26.31 -12.25 3.54
N ALA A 386 26.74 -13.41 4.04
CA ALA A 386 25.85 -14.39 4.66
C ALA A 386 25.98 -14.24 6.19
N GLY A 387 24.95 -13.63 6.81
CA GLY A 387 24.87 -13.48 8.27
C GLY A 387 25.24 -12.10 8.80
N GLU A 388 24.26 -11.18 8.80
CA GLU A 388 24.00 -10.18 9.86
C GLU A 388 22.81 -9.28 9.44
N ARG A 389 21.57 -9.80 9.50
CA ARG A 389 20.37 -8.93 9.48
C ARG A 389 20.16 -8.37 10.89
N ALA A 390 20.49 -7.09 11.08
CA ALA A 390 20.28 -6.40 12.36
C ALA A 390 18.79 -6.32 12.71
N HIS A 391 18.40 -6.88 13.86
CA HIS A 391 17.02 -6.83 14.34
C HIS A 391 16.58 -5.40 14.67
N CYS A 392 15.34 -5.04 14.29
CA CYS A 392 14.61 -3.96 14.94
C CYS A 392 14.42 -4.34 16.42
N GLY A 393 14.99 -3.53 17.31
CA GLY A 393 15.40 -4.01 18.64
C GLY A 393 14.27 -4.42 19.60
N TYR A 394 14.48 -5.58 20.23
CA TYR A 394 13.76 -6.02 21.42
C TYR A 394 14.63 -5.75 22.65
N ASN A 395 14.10 -5.04 23.66
CA ASN A 395 14.80 -4.77 24.92
C ASN A 395 13.97 -5.33 26.08
N GLY A 396 14.35 -6.51 26.57
CA GLY A 396 13.71 -7.07 27.76
C GLY A 396 13.90 -8.57 27.92
N TRP A 397 15.04 -8.99 28.49
CA TRP A 397 15.09 -9.51 29.86
C TRP A 397 16.55 -9.84 30.26
N SER A 398 16.83 -9.76 31.56
CA SER A 398 18.17 -9.87 32.14
C SER A 398 18.66 -11.31 32.27
N SER A 399 19.89 -11.57 31.83
CA SER A 399 20.62 -12.83 32.08
C SER A 399 20.93 -13.03 33.58
N PRO A 400 21.27 -14.28 33.95
CA PRO A 400 22.51 -14.52 34.68
C PRO A 400 23.51 -15.39 33.91
N VAL A 401 24.76 -14.95 33.95
CA VAL A 401 26.02 -15.67 33.65
C VAL A 401 26.22 -16.76 34.74
N SER A 402 26.87 -17.94 34.61
CA SER A 402 27.87 -18.57 33.71
C SER A 402 27.92 -20.10 34.00
N GLY A 403 28.58 -20.93 33.16
CA GLY A 403 29.15 -22.20 33.67
C GLY A 403 29.41 -23.36 32.69
N ASP A 404 30.55 -23.31 31.99
CA ASP A 404 31.40 -24.38 31.44
C ASP A 404 31.00 -25.88 31.42
N SER A 405 31.26 -26.47 30.23
CA SER A 405 32.01 -27.72 29.97
C SER A 405 31.34 -29.12 29.86
N TRP A 406 31.54 -29.70 28.67
CA TRP A 406 31.91 -31.10 28.33
C TRP A 406 31.29 -32.32 29.05
N SER A 407 30.46 -33.03 28.25
CA SER A 407 30.58 -34.47 27.91
C SER A 407 29.87 -35.58 28.74
N THR A 408 29.51 -36.63 27.99
CA THR A 408 29.06 -38.00 28.36
C THR A 408 27.61 -38.23 28.82
N ARG A 409 26.96 -39.22 28.19
CA ARG A 409 25.75 -39.92 28.69
C ARG A 409 26.18 -40.96 29.75
N PRO A 410 25.30 -41.37 30.68
CA PRO A 410 24.47 -42.54 30.42
C PRO A 410 23.01 -42.48 30.94
N THR A 411 22.16 -43.33 30.35
CA THR A 411 20.78 -43.72 30.77
C THR A 411 20.81 -44.92 31.75
N PRO A 412 19.68 -45.42 32.32
CA PRO A 412 18.36 -44.84 32.61
C PRO A 412 17.85 -45.12 34.06
N SER A 413 16.67 -44.61 34.44
CA SER A 413 15.80 -45.23 35.47
C SER A 413 14.30 -44.91 35.25
N LEU A 414 13.43 -45.79 35.75
CA LEU A 414 11.99 -45.91 35.43
C LEU A 414 11.06 -45.15 36.41
N CYS A 415 9.83 -44.84 35.93
CA CYS A 415 8.51 -44.98 36.58
C CYS A 415 7.49 -44.04 35.86
N SER A 416 6.51 -44.53 35.09
CA SER A 416 5.16 -45.02 35.51
C SER A 416 4.24 -43.88 36.00
N ASP A 417 2.99 -43.64 35.55
CA ASP A 417 2.16 -44.10 34.42
C ASP A 417 1.22 -42.90 34.04
N SER A 418 0.23 -42.91 33.15
CA SER A 418 -0.43 -43.93 32.30
C SER A 418 -1.14 -43.25 31.12
N GLU A 419 -1.26 -43.93 29.97
CA GLU A 419 -2.24 -43.62 28.91
C GLU A 419 -2.96 -44.91 28.48
N ARG A 420 -4.17 -44.79 27.93
CA ARG A 420 -5.05 -45.93 27.58
C ARG A 420 -5.22 -46.06 26.08
N ASP A 421 -5.33 -47.32 25.66
CA ASP A 421 -5.52 -47.87 24.32
C ASP A 421 -6.63 -47.16 23.51
N LEU A 422 -6.34 -46.78 22.25
CA LEU A 422 -6.57 -47.51 20.97
C LEU A 422 -8.01 -47.48 20.46
N ASP A 423 -8.17 -47.13 19.17
CA ASP A 423 -8.78 -48.00 18.15
C ASP A 423 -8.41 -47.51 16.73
N ASP A 424 -8.15 -48.47 15.82
CA ASP A 424 -7.84 -48.27 14.38
C ASP A 424 -9.11 -47.84 13.58
N VAL A 425 -9.19 -47.55 12.27
CA VAL A 425 -8.76 -48.20 10.98
C VAL A 425 -9.25 -47.25 9.83
N PRO A 426 -8.91 -47.36 8.51
CA PRO A 426 -7.63 -47.48 7.78
C PRO A 426 -7.36 -46.30 6.79
N LEU A 427 -6.26 -46.41 6.04
CA LEU A 427 -5.99 -45.68 4.78
C LEU A 427 -6.89 -46.13 3.62
N ASP A 428 -7.14 -45.22 2.67
CA ASP A 428 -7.30 -45.55 1.24
C ASP A 428 -6.64 -44.47 0.35
N SER A 429 -6.67 -44.67 -0.97
CA SER A 429 -5.55 -44.38 -1.86
C SER A 429 -5.97 -43.70 -3.17
N SER A 430 -5.05 -42.90 -3.72
CA SER A 430 -4.96 -42.47 -5.12
C SER A 430 -6.22 -41.89 -5.82
N THR A 431 -6.14 -40.63 -6.22
CA THR A 431 -6.41 -40.26 -7.62
C THR A 431 -5.66 -38.99 -8.01
N THR A 432 -4.73 -39.11 -8.96
CA THR A 432 -4.25 -37.99 -9.78
C THR A 432 -5.29 -37.65 -10.84
N LEU A 433 -5.40 -36.38 -11.24
CA LEU A 433 -5.65 -35.99 -12.63
C LEU A 433 -5.40 -34.48 -12.84
N ASP A 434 -4.95 -34.14 -14.05
CA ASP A 434 -4.41 -32.83 -14.42
C ASP A 434 -5.48 -31.73 -14.60
N GLY A 435 -5.07 -30.49 -14.36
CA GLY A 435 -5.81 -29.28 -14.69
C GLY A 435 -4.88 -28.16 -15.12
N GLN A 436 -4.71 -27.97 -16.44
CA GLN A 436 -3.85 -26.92 -17.01
C GLN A 436 -4.42 -25.53 -16.72
N ALA A 437 -3.61 -24.64 -16.14
CA ALA A 437 -3.90 -23.21 -16.08
C ALA A 437 -3.52 -22.54 -17.42
N PRO A 438 -4.32 -21.60 -17.95
CA PRO A 438 -3.98 -20.89 -19.18
C PRO A 438 -2.94 -19.79 -18.91
N ASN A 439 -1.88 -19.75 -19.72
CA ASN A 439 -0.97 -18.60 -19.79
C ASN A 439 -1.75 -17.36 -20.28
N ILE A 440 -1.77 -16.31 -19.47
CA ILE A 440 -2.20 -14.96 -19.89
C ILE A 440 -0.92 -14.15 -20.15
N SER A 441 -0.69 -13.80 -21.42
CA SER A 441 0.29 -12.78 -21.78
C SER A 441 -0.40 -11.42 -21.84
N ILE A 442 0.12 -10.46 -21.08
CA ILE A 442 -0.25 -9.04 -21.18
C ILE A 442 0.56 -8.44 -22.34
N GLY A 443 -0.03 -7.47 -23.06
CA GLY A 443 0.59 -6.72 -24.16
C GLY A 443 -0.04 -5.34 -24.32
#